data_AF-A0A2I0TF14-F1
#
_entry.id   AF-A0A2I0TF14-F1
#
_cell.length_a   1.000
_cell.length_b   1.000
_cell.length_c   1.000
_cell.angle_alpha   90.00
_cell.angle_beta   90.00
_cell.angle_gamma   90.00
#
_symmetry.space_group_name_H-M   'P 1'
#
loop_
_entity.id
_entity.type
_entity.pdbx_description
1 polymer ?
#
loop_
_entity_poly.entity_id
_entity_poly.type
_entity_poly.pdbx_seq_one_letter_code
_entity_poly.pdbx_strand_id
1 'polypeptide(L)'
;MNHPAPANSRYKPTCYEHAANCYTHAFLIVPAIVGSALLHRLSDDRWEKITAWMYGMGLCALFIVSTVFHIVSWKKSHLRTMEHCFHMCDRMMIYVFIAASYAPWLNLRELGPLASHMRWFIWLMAAGGTIYVFLYHEK
;
A
#
# COMPACT_ATOMS: atom_id res chain seq x y z
N MET A 1 -27.12 5.19 12.15
CA MET A 1 -25.71 5.57 12.41
C MET A 1 -25.09 4.47 13.26
N ASN A 2 -23.86 4.07 12.98
CA ASN A 2 -23.19 3.05 13.80
C ASN A 2 -23.00 3.56 15.22
N HIS A 3 -23.25 2.69 16.20
CA HIS A 3 -22.96 3.01 17.58
C HIS A 3 -21.43 3.09 17.75
N PRO A 4 -20.93 4.01 18.59
CA PRO A 4 -19.52 4.04 18.96
C PRO A 4 -19.07 2.69 19.49
N ALA A 5 -17.81 2.34 19.25
CA ALA A 5 -17.24 1.12 19.83
C ALA A 5 -17.31 1.19 21.38
N PRO A 6 -17.71 0.10 22.07
CA PRO A 6 -17.66 0.04 23.52
C PRO A 6 -16.25 0.31 24.05
N ALA A 7 -16.14 0.80 25.29
CA ALA A 7 -14.84 0.96 25.96
C ALA A 7 -14.05 -0.36 25.91
N ASN A 8 -12.75 -0.27 25.59
CA ASN A 8 -11.84 -1.41 25.44
C ASN A 8 -12.18 -2.43 24.34
N SER A 9 -13.02 -2.08 23.36
CA SER A 9 -13.32 -2.94 22.20
C SER A 9 -12.91 -2.29 20.88
N ARG A 10 -12.45 -3.09 19.91
CA ARG A 10 -12.23 -2.61 18.54
C ARG A 10 -13.57 -2.35 17.85
N TYR A 11 -13.60 -1.31 17.04
CA TYR A 11 -14.72 -1.05 16.14
C TYR A 11 -14.94 -2.26 15.21
N LYS A 12 -16.20 -2.66 15.05
CA LYS A 12 -16.60 -3.72 14.13
C LYS A 12 -17.31 -3.10 12.92
N PRO A 13 -16.68 -3.09 11.74
CA PRO A 13 -17.31 -2.57 10.54
C PRO A 13 -18.57 -3.35 10.19
N THR A 14 -19.58 -2.63 9.73
CA THR A 14 -20.79 -3.20 9.13
C THR A 14 -20.50 -3.80 7.75
N CYS A 15 -21.46 -4.60 7.28
CA CYS A 15 -21.45 -5.13 5.92
C CYS A 15 -21.31 -4.03 4.84
N TYR A 16 -22.02 -2.91 5.03
CA TYR A 16 -21.97 -1.78 4.10
C TYR A 16 -20.60 -1.08 4.09
N GLU A 17 -19.95 -0.94 5.25
CA GLU A 17 -18.61 -0.34 5.33
C GLU A 17 -17.55 -1.24 4.70
N HIS A 18 -17.65 -2.56 4.86
CA HIS A 18 -16.76 -3.49 4.18
C HIS A 18 -16.93 -3.43 2.66
N ALA A 19 -18.17 -3.38 2.18
CA ALA A 19 -18.46 -3.23 0.75
C ALA A 19 -17.96 -1.88 0.20
N ALA A 20 -18.16 -0.79 0.94
CA ALA A 20 -17.68 0.53 0.56
C ALA A 20 -16.16 0.59 0.46
N ASN A 21 -15.44 0.07 1.47
CA ASN A 21 -13.98 -0.02 1.45
C ASN A 21 -13.48 -0.89 0.29
N CYS A 22 -14.11 -2.04 0.04
CA CYS A 22 -13.76 -2.87 -1.11
C CYS A 22 -13.94 -2.13 -2.44
N TYR A 23 -15.04 -1.39 -2.59
CA TYR A 23 -15.37 -0.70 -3.83
C TYR A 23 -14.43 0.46 -4.11
N THR A 24 -14.11 1.29 -3.10
CA THR A 24 -13.21 2.43 -3.27
C THR A 24 -11.80 1.99 -3.66
N HIS A 25 -11.30 0.89 -3.09
CA HIS A 25 -9.99 0.35 -3.45
C HIS A 25 -10.00 -0.31 -4.84
N ALA A 26 -11.02 -1.11 -5.14
CA ALA A 26 -11.14 -1.79 -6.45
C ALA A 26 -11.24 -0.78 -7.60
N PHE A 27 -12.01 0.29 -7.39
CA PHE A 27 -12.18 1.37 -8.36
C PHE A 27 -10.85 2.04 -8.74
N LEU A 28 -9.95 2.21 -7.77
CA LEU A 28 -8.67 2.91 -7.96
C LEU A 28 -7.59 2.05 -8.65
N ILE A 29 -7.80 0.74 -8.79
CA ILE A 29 -6.88 -0.15 -9.53
C ILE A 29 -6.75 0.32 -10.99
N VAL A 30 -7.86 0.63 -11.67
CA VAL A 30 -7.84 0.98 -13.09
C VAL A 30 -7.08 2.30 -13.33
N PRO A 31 -7.38 3.41 -12.63
CA PRO A 31 -6.58 4.64 -12.71
C PRO A 31 -5.11 4.41 -12.35
N ALA A 32 -4.78 3.56 -11.38
CA ALA A 32 -3.40 3.27 -11.00
C ALA A 32 -2.63 2.58 -12.14
N ILE A 33 -3.23 1.59 -12.81
CA ILE A 33 -2.64 0.90 -13.96
C ILE A 33 -2.47 1.88 -15.14
N VAL A 34 -3.52 2.64 -15.46
CA VAL A 34 -3.47 3.62 -16.56
C VAL A 34 -2.42 4.69 -16.29
N GLY A 35 -2.38 5.24 -15.08
CA GLY A 35 -1.39 6.22 -14.66
C GLY A 35 0.03 5.67 -14.69
N SER A 36 0.25 4.44 -14.23
CA SER A 36 1.55 3.76 -14.31
C SER A 36 2.01 3.57 -15.76
N ALA A 37 1.11 3.15 -16.66
CA ALA A 37 1.42 2.98 -18.07
C ALA A 37 1.73 4.31 -18.76
N LEU A 38 1.00 5.37 -18.39
CA LEU A 38 1.22 6.72 -18.90
C LEU A 38 2.58 7.27 -18.42
N LEU A 39 2.89 7.17 -17.13
CA LEU A 39 4.18 7.57 -16.57
C LEU A 39 5.34 6.84 -17.26
N HIS A 40 5.20 5.53 -17.48
CA HIS A 40 6.23 4.76 -18.19
C HIS A 40 6.39 5.21 -19.64
N ARG A 41 5.30 5.50 -20.35
CA ARG A 41 5.34 6.01 -21.74
C ARG A 41 5.94 7.40 -21.86
N LEU A 42 5.71 8.26 -20.88
CA LEU A 42 6.23 9.63 -20.84
C LEU A 42 7.65 9.73 -20.29
N SER A 43 8.21 8.62 -19.80
CA SER A 43 9.59 8.60 -19.31
C SER A 43 10.56 8.47 -20.49
N ASP A 44 11.48 9.41 -20.63
CA ASP A 44 12.50 9.40 -21.67
C ASP A 44 13.75 8.67 -21.17
N ASP A 45 14.21 9.07 -19.98
CA ASP A 45 15.46 8.61 -19.40
C ASP A 45 15.33 7.35 -18.55
N ARG A 46 16.46 6.65 -18.36
CA ARG A 46 16.51 5.42 -17.57
C ARG A 46 16.05 5.64 -16.12
N TRP A 47 16.43 6.76 -15.51
CA TRP A 47 16.06 7.09 -14.14
C TRP A 47 14.58 7.43 -14.00
N GLU A 48 14.00 8.11 -15.00
CA GLU A 48 12.55 8.35 -15.08
C GLU A 48 11.79 7.05 -15.19
N LYS A 49 12.23 6.12 -16.06
CA LYS A 49 11.60 4.80 -16.23
C LYS A 49 11.65 3.97 -14.95
N ILE A 50 12.80 3.92 -14.28
CA ILE A 50 12.95 3.21 -12.98
C ILE A 50 12.00 3.82 -11.95
N THR A 51 11.92 5.14 -11.90
CA THR A 51 11.13 5.86 -10.91
C THR A 51 9.63 5.72 -11.16
N ALA A 52 9.20 5.82 -12.42
CA ALA A 52 7.83 5.54 -12.86
C ALA A 52 7.43 4.10 -12.52
N TRP A 53 8.34 3.13 -12.71
CA TRP A 53 8.09 1.73 -12.38
C TRP A 53 7.97 1.51 -10.87
N MET A 54 8.87 2.07 -10.06
CA MET A 54 8.81 1.98 -8.59
C MET A 54 7.49 2.55 -8.05
N TYR A 55 7.15 3.77 -8.46
CA TYR A 55 5.91 4.43 -8.04
C TYR A 55 4.67 3.68 -8.53
N GLY A 56 4.61 3.38 -9.84
CA GLY A 56 3.46 2.77 -10.48
C GLY A 56 3.17 1.37 -9.97
N MET A 57 4.19 0.52 -9.82
CA MET A 57 4.00 -0.80 -9.22
C MET A 57 3.62 -0.72 -7.75
N GLY A 58 4.21 0.19 -6.97
CA GLY A 58 3.84 0.38 -5.56
C GLY A 58 2.37 0.76 -5.43
N LEU A 59 1.90 1.71 -6.26
CA LEU A 59 0.51 2.16 -6.26
C LEU A 59 -0.46 1.05 -6.69
N CYS A 60 -0.12 0.31 -7.75
CA CYS A 60 -0.93 -0.81 -8.21
C CYS A 60 -1.00 -1.92 -7.16
N ALA A 61 0.15 -2.30 -6.57
CA ALA A 61 0.23 -3.33 -5.55
C ALA A 61 -0.61 -2.96 -4.32
N LEU A 62 -0.57 -1.69 -3.87
CA LEU A 62 -1.39 -1.20 -2.77
C LEU A 62 -2.89 -1.48 -3.02
N PHE A 63 -3.43 -1.02 -4.15
CA PHE A 63 -4.86 -1.19 -4.42
C PHE A 63 -5.25 -2.64 -4.71
N ILE A 64 -4.40 -3.40 -5.42
CA ILE A 64 -4.67 -4.80 -5.74
C ILE A 64 -4.68 -5.65 -4.46
N VAL A 65 -3.63 -5.56 -3.62
CA VAL A 65 -3.53 -6.35 -2.38
C VAL A 65 -4.68 -6.00 -1.44
N SER A 66 -5.01 -4.71 -1.31
CA SER A 66 -6.11 -4.26 -0.46
C SER A 66 -7.49 -4.75 -0.97
N THR A 67 -7.69 -4.72 -2.28
CA THR A 67 -8.94 -5.23 -2.89
C THR A 67 -9.06 -6.75 -2.72
N VAL A 68 -7.98 -7.50 -2.98
CA VAL A 68 -7.96 -8.95 -2.78
C VAL A 68 -8.25 -9.29 -1.32
N PHE A 69 -7.65 -8.56 -0.37
CA PHE A 69 -7.93 -8.69 1.05
C PHE A 69 -9.42 -8.53 1.35
N HIS A 70 -10.04 -7.41 0.94
CA HIS A 70 -11.46 -7.17 1.22
C HIS A 70 -12.39 -8.21 0.57
N ILE A 71 -12.11 -8.67 -0.65
CA ILE A 71 -12.90 -9.71 -1.33
C ILE A 71 -12.80 -11.04 -0.58
N VAL A 72 -11.59 -11.43 -0.15
CA VAL A 72 -11.35 -12.70 0.57
C VAL A 72 -12.01 -12.69 1.94
N SER A 73 -11.83 -11.60 2.71
CA SER A 73 -12.44 -11.41 4.03
C SER A 73 -13.97 -11.42 3.97
N TRP A 74 -14.55 -10.93 2.87
CA TRP A 74 -15.99 -11.00 2.64
C TRP A 74 -16.50 -12.41 2.29
N LYS A 75 -15.82 -13.13 1.39
CA LYS A 75 -16.32 -14.41 0.84
C LYS A 75 -15.95 -15.65 1.64
N LYS A 76 -14.88 -15.64 2.44
CA LYS A 76 -14.41 -16.82 3.18
C LYS A 76 -14.04 -16.48 4.63
N SER A 77 -15.06 -16.22 5.45
CA SER A 77 -14.93 -16.06 6.91
C SER A 77 -14.32 -17.27 7.64
N HIS A 78 -14.22 -18.45 7.01
CA HIS A 78 -13.75 -19.69 7.64
C HIS A 78 -12.23 -19.92 7.57
N LEU A 79 -11.46 -19.10 6.83
CA LEU A 79 -10.01 -19.24 6.68
C LEU A 79 -9.25 -18.14 7.44
N ARG A 80 -9.32 -18.18 8.77
CA ARG A 80 -8.65 -17.21 9.66
C ARG A 80 -7.17 -17.00 9.30
N THR A 81 -6.43 -18.07 8.99
CA THR A 81 -5.01 -17.97 8.63
C THR A 81 -4.77 -17.18 7.35
N MET A 82 -5.64 -17.30 6.34
CA MET A 82 -5.49 -16.54 5.10
C MET A 82 -5.88 -15.07 5.29
N GLU A 83 -6.97 -14.81 6.03
CA GLU A 83 -7.39 -13.46 6.40
C GLU A 83 -6.25 -12.72 7.13
N HIS A 84 -5.59 -13.39 8.08
CA HIS A 84 -4.42 -12.85 8.78
C HIS A 84 -3.25 -12.55 7.83
N CYS A 85 -2.89 -13.48 6.94
CA CYS A 85 -1.80 -13.27 5.99
C CYS A 85 -2.08 -12.08 5.06
N PHE A 86 -3.30 -11.98 4.50
CA PHE A 86 -3.66 -10.86 3.62
C PHE A 86 -3.75 -9.52 4.37
N HIS A 87 -4.24 -9.51 5.61
CA HIS A 87 -4.20 -8.32 6.46
C HIS A 87 -2.77 -7.82 6.69
N MET A 88 -1.82 -8.75 6.87
CA MET A 88 -0.41 -8.43 7.02
C MET A 88 0.15 -7.86 5.72
N CYS A 89 -0.11 -8.53 4.60
CA CYS A 89 0.32 -8.05 3.28
C CYS A 89 -0.21 -6.64 2.98
N ASP A 90 -1.48 -6.36 3.25
CA ASP A 90 -2.09 -5.03 3.05
C ASP A 90 -1.33 -3.94 3.83
N ARG A 91 -1.01 -4.19 5.11
CA ARG A 91 -0.22 -3.24 5.92
C ARG A 91 1.21 -3.09 5.44
N MET A 92 1.87 -4.18 5.07
CA MET A 92 3.23 -4.14 4.52
C MET A 92 3.27 -3.30 3.24
N MET A 93 2.24 -3.41 2.39
CA MET A 93 2.15 -2.62 1.16
C MET A 93 2.03 -1.12 1.43
N ILE A 94 1.46 -0.70 2.56
CA ILE A 94 1.46 0.72 2.94
C ILE A 94 2.90 1.21 3.17
N TYR A 95 3.74 0.49 3.91
CA TYR A 95 5.13 0.89 4.14
C TYR A 95 5.95 0.92 2.84
N VAL A 96 5.79 -0.09 1.99
CA VAL A 96 6.45 -0.16 0.69
C VAL A 96 5.98 0.98 -0.21
N PHE A 97 4.67 1.26 -0.25
CA PHE A 97 4.12 2.33 -1.07
C PHE A 97 4.58 3.71 -0.60
N ILE A 98 4.69 3.95 0.72
CA ILE A 98 5.28 5.18 1.25
C ILE A 98 6.67 5.36 0.65
N ALA A 99 7.55 4.36 0.70
CA ALA A 99 8.89 4.45 0.11
C ALA A 99 8.86 4.69 -1.41
N ALA A 100 8.00 3.98 -2.13
CA ALA A 100 7.83 4.17 -3.58
C ALA A 100 7.31 5.57 -3.94
N SER A 101 6.43 6.17 -3.13
CA SER A 101 5.86 7.51 -3.35
C SER A 101 6.88 8.63 -3.26
N TYR A 102 7.98 8.41 -2.52
CA TYR A 102 9.10 9.36 -2.45
C TYR A 102 10.10 9.21 -3.60
N ALA A 103 10.09 8.10 -4.34
CA ALA A 103 11.06 7.86 -5.42
C ALA A 103 11.10 8.97 -6.49
N PRO A 104 9.97 9.53 -6.98
CA PRO A 104 9.96 10.68 -7.91
C PRO A 104 10.77 11.87 -7.41
N TRP A 105 10.51 12.28 -6.17
CA TRP A 105 11.16 13.43 -5.56
C TRP A 105 12.64 13.19 -5.34
N LEU A 106 12.98 12.01 -4.85
CA LEU A 106 14.34 11.73 -4.45
C LEU A 106 15.22 11.39 -5.65
N ASN A 107 14.70 10.68 -6.67
CA ASN A 107 15.47 10.23 -7.82
C ASN A 107 15.64 11.28 -8.91
N LEU A 108 14.59 12.06 -9.19
CA LEU A 108 14.55 12.95 -10.36
C LEU A 108 14.89 14.40 -10.03
N ARG A 109 14.76 14.82 -8.76
CA ARG A 109 15.04 16.19 -8.36
C ARG A 109 16.41 16.32 -7.70
N GLU A 110 17.16 17.33 -8.12
CA GLU A 110 18.41 17.70 -7.47
C GLU A 110 18.12 18.47 -6.17
N LEU A 111 17.98 17.73 -5.08
CA LEU A 111 17.68 18.26 -3.74
C LEU A 111 18.93 18.30 -2.83
N GLY A 112 20.12 18.17 -3.42
CA GLY A 112 21.41 18.20 -2.72
C GLY A 112 21.81 16.87 -2.06
N PRO A 113 22.96 16.84 -1.36
CA PRO A 113 23.56 15.59 -0.83
C PRO A 113 22.68 14.87 0.20
N LEU A 114 21.90 15.62 0.99
CA LEU A 114 21.02 15.04 2.01
C LEU A 114 19.92 14.18 1.38
N ALA A 115 19.36 14.59 0.23
CA ALA A 115 18.31 13.84 -0.44
C ALA A 115 18.77 12.48 -0.97
N SER A 116 20.04 12.37 -1.37
CA SER A 116 20.64 11.08 -1.76
C SER A 116 20.64 10.08 -0.59
N HIS A 117 20.94 10.54 0.62
CA HIS A 117 20.88 9.71 1.83
C HIS A 117 19.44 9.35 2.21
N MET A 118 18.49 10.27 2.01
CA MET A 118 17.07 10.03 2.28
C MET A 118 16.49 8.89 1.45
N ARG A 119 17.01 8.64 0.23
CA ARG A 119 16.61 7.48 -0.60
C ARG A 119 16.75 6.19 0.19
N TRP A 120 17.95 5.92 0.70
CA TRP A 120 18.23 4.70 1.45
C TRP A 120 17.53 4.68 2.81
N PHE A 121 17.48 5.82 3.49
CA PHE A 121 16.84 5.92 4.80
C PHE A 121 15.36 5.53 4.75
N ILE A 122 14.61 6.00 3.76
CA ILE A 122 13.18 5.69 3.64
C ILE A 122 12.95 4.21 3.33
N TRP A 123 13.78 3.58 2.49
CA TRP A 123 13.70 2.14 2.23
C TRP A 123 14.05 1.31 3.47
N LEU A 124 15.02 1.74 4.27
CA LEU A 124 15.34 1.11 5.55
C LEU A 124 14.17 1.25 6.55
N MET A 125 13.53 2.41 6.62
CA MET A 125 12.35 2.62 7.46
C MET A 125 11.17 1.76 7.00
N ALA A 126 10.96 1.59 5.69
CA ALA A 126 9.95 0.70 5.15
C ALA A 126 10.23 -0.77 5.48
N ALA A 127 11.49 -1.20 5.39
CA ALA A 127 11.92 -2.54 5.79
C ALA A 127 11.73 -2.74 7.31
N GLY A 128 12.14 -1.78 8.13
CA GLY A 128 11.95 -1.81 9.58
C GLY A 128 10.48 -1.86 9.99
N GLY A 129 9.63 -1.06 9.34
CA GLY A 129 8.18 -1.08 9.54
C GLY A 129 7.56 -2.43 9.14
N THR A 130 7.98 -2.99 8.01
CA THR A 130 7.56 -4.32 7.55
C THR A 130 7.95 -5.41 8.56
N ILE A 131 9.19 -5.40 9.04
CA ILE A 131 9.69 -6.34 10.06
C ILE A 131 8.94 -6.17 11.37
N TYR A 132 8.71 -4.92 11.81
CA TYR A 132 7.98 -4.64 13.04
C TYR A 132 6.54 -5.16 12.96
N VAL A 133 5.84 -4.93 11.84
CA VAL A 133 4.50 -5.47 11.63
C VAL A 133 4.52 -6.99 11.64
N PHE A 134 5.51 -7.60 10.99
CA PHE A 134 5.69 -9.06 10.99
C PHE A 134 5.90 -9.65 12.39
N LEU A 135 6.77 -9.05 13.21
CA LEU A 135 7.19 -9.63 14.49
C LEU A 135 6.28 -9.30 15.68
N TYR A 136 5.74 -8.09 15.74
CA TYR A 136 5.06 -7.58 16.95
C TYR A 136 3.56 -7.41 16.78
N HIS A 137 3.08 -7.25 15.54
CA HIS A 137 1.66 -7.09 15.28
C HIS A 137 0.92 -8.44 15.11
N GLU A 138 1.66 -9.55 15.30
CA GLU A 138 1.23 -10.96 15.34
C GLU A 138 0.74 -11.42 16.73
N LYS A 139 0.72 -10.54 17.74
CA LYS A 139 0.17 -10.81 19.09
C LYS A 139 -1.03 -9.91 19.41
#